data_AF-A0A2S2PSQ1-F1
#
_entry.id   AF-A0A2S2PSQ1-F1
#
_cell.length_a   1.000
_cell.length_b   1.000
_cell.length_c   1.000
_cell.angle_alpha   90.00
_cell.angle_beta   90.00
_cell.angle_gamma   90.00
#
_symmetry.space_group_name_H-M   'P 1'
#
loop_
_entity.id
_entity.type
_entity.pdbx_description
1 polymer ?
#
loop_
_entity_poly.entity_id
_entity_poly.type
_entity_poly.pdbx_seq_one_letter_code
_entity_poly.pdbx_strand_id
1 'polypeptide(L)'
;MWGKIVQNIWKSIPFSRPCMSKIQPLATLPSLTFKYKDLEPILSREIMKIHHQNHHKTYIENYNKTLNQLRTAVAKDDIAKIISLGPALKFNGGGHINHSIFWDTLTPQSTKPSKDLDKALIQNFGSCDEFKKQLA
;
A
#
# COMPACT_ATOMS: atom_id res chain seq x y z
N MET A 1 -30.71 -2.58 -40.64
CA MET A 1 -31.51 -2.31 -39.42
C MET A 1 -30.84 -2.79 -38.11
N TRP A 2 -29.64 -3.37 -38.15
CA TRP A 2 -28.95 -3.93 -36.96
C TRP A 2 -27.88 -3.02 -36.32
N GLY A 3 -27.45 -1.94 -36.97
CA GLY A 3 -26.39 -1.06 -36.44
C GLY A 3 -26.87 0.01 -35.42
N LYS A 4 -28.14 0.42 -35.47
CA LYS A 4 -28.70 1.44 -34.57
C LYS A 4 -29.08 0.90 -33.18
N ILE A 5 -29.28 -0.41 -33.07
CA ILE A 5 -29.69 -1.05 -31.81
C ILE A 5 -28.49 -1.19 -30.87
N VAL A 6 -27.30 -1.50 -31.39
CA VAL A 6 -26.08 -1.67 -30.58
C VAL A 6 -25.56 -0.32 -30.03
N GLN A 7 -25.70 0.78 -30.77
CA GLN A 7 -25.27 2.11 -30.32
C GLN A 7 -26.13 2.69 -29.18
N ASN A 8 -27.38 2.26 -29.03
CA ASN A 8 -28.29 2.78 -28.00
C ASN A 8 -28.18 2.05 -26.65
N ILE A 9 -27.63 0.83 -26.64
CA ILE A 9 -27.42 0.05 -25.40
C ILE A 9 -26.24 0.61 -24.59
N TRP A 10 -25.23 1.20 -25.25
CA TRP A 10 -24.09 1.81 -24.56
C TRP A 10 -24.36 3.21 -23.99
N LYS A 11 -25.44 3.88 -24.41
CA LYS A 11 -25.82 5.21 -23.90
C LYS A 11 -26.76 5.17 -22.69
N SER A 12 -27.31 4.00 -22.37
CA SER A 12 -28.39 3.82 -21.39
C SER A 12 -27.92 3.16 -20.09
N ILE A 13 -26.66 2.75 -19.99
CA ILE A 13 -26.08 2.33 -18.72
C ILE A 13 -25.60 3.60 -18.01
N PRO A 14 -26.21 4.01 -16.88
CA PRO A 14 -25.62 5.02 -16.04
C PRO A 14 -24.32 4.41 -15.52
N PHE A 15 -23.20 4.77 -16.15
CA PHE A 15 -21.91 4.65 -15.51
C PHE A 15 -21.92 5.72 -14.42
N SER A 16 -22.61 5.43 -13.32
CA SER A 16 -22.50 6.17 -12.08
C SER A 16 -21.04 6.04 -11.66
N ARG A 17 -20.22 6.98 -12.15
CA ARG A 17 -18.86 7.19 -11.66
C ARG A 17 -19.03 7.34 -10.16
N PRO A 18 -18.46 6.44 -9.33
CA PRO A 18 -18.44 6.67 -7.91
C PRO A 18 -17.83 8.06 -7.75
N CYS A 19 -18.60 8.97 -7.17
CA CYS A 19 -18.14 10.30 -6.89
C CYS A 19 -16.93 10.13 -5.96
N MET A 20 -15.71 10.18 -6.49
CA MET A 20 -14.48 10.22 -5.71
C MET A 20 -14.34 11.60 -5.04
N SER A 21 -15.43 12.12 -4.45
CA SER A 21 -15.47 13.43 -3.79
C SER A 21 -14.91 13.41 -2.38
N LYS A 22 -14.58 12.23 -1.83
CA LYS A 22 -13.81 12.19 -0.58
C LYS A 22 -12.34 12.38 -0.93
N ILE A 23 -11.88 13.61 -0.74
CA ILE A 23 -10.46 13.97 -0.72
C ILE A 23 -9.82 13.11 0.36
N GLN A 24 -9.09 12.06 -0.04
CA GLN A 24 -8.23 11.35 0.89
C GLN A 24 -7.12 12.32 1.32
N PRO A 25 -6.84 12.46 2.63
CA PRO A 25 -5.72 13.28 3.09
C PRO A 25 -4.41 12.77 2.47
N LEU A 26 -3.47 13.67 2.23
CA LEU A 26 -2.14 13.28 1.75
C LEU A 26 -1.48 12.35 2.76
N ALA A 27 -0.75 11.35 2.25
CA ALA A 27 -0.02 10.40 3.09
C ALA A 27 1.08 11.12 3.89
N THR A 28 1.32 10.64 5.10
CA THR A 28 2.34 11.16 6.01
C THR A 28 3.26 10.03 6.46
N LEU A 29 4.51 10.36 6.78
CA LEU A 29 5.45 9.39 7.34
C LEU A 29 5.00 9.01 8.75
N PRO A 30 4.69 7.73 9.04
CA PRO A 30 4.27 7.31 10.37
C PRO A 30 5.42 7.50 11.37
N SER A 31 5.08 7.78 12.63
CA SER A 31 6.07 7.71 13.70
C SER A 31 6.29 6.24 14.10
N LEU A 32 7.53 5.86 14.37
CA LEU A 32 7.84 4.53 14.87
C LEU A 32 7.50 4.43 16.37
N THR A 33 6.98 3.27 16.79
CA THR A 33 6.67 2.96 18.20
C THR A 33 7.93 2.60 19.02
N PHE A 34 9.08 2.49 18.36
CA PHE A 34 10.39 2.18 18.94
C PHE A 34 11.47 3.10 18.34
N LYS A 35 12.63 3.19 19.00
CA LYS A 35 13.78 3.97 18.50
C LYS A 35 14.54 3.15 17.47
N TYR A 36 15.24 3.83 16.56
CA TYR A 36 16.01 3.18 15.49
C TYR A 36 17.01 2.12 15.94
N LYS A 37 17.55 2.23 17.16
CA LYS A 37 18.54 1.28 17.70
C LYS A 37 17.93 0.10 18.45
N ASP A 38 16.61 0.11 18.69
CA ASP A 38 15.99 -0.85 19.61
C ASP A 38 15.93 -2.28 19.03
N LEU A 39 16.15 -2.44 17.71
CA LEU A 39 16.17 -3.73 17.01
C LEU A 39 17.60 -4.29 16.81
N GLU A 40 18.62 -3.62 17.34
CA GLU A 40 19.98 -4.16 17.35
C GLU A 40 20.08 -5.41 18.25
N PRO A 41 20.91 -6.41 17.90
CA PRO A 41 21.85 -6.44 16.78
C PRO A 41 21.26 -6.94 15.45
N ILE A 42 19.97 -7.27 15.40
CA ILE A 42 19.34 -7.90 14.22
C ILE A 42 19.20 -6.92 13.06
N LEU A 43 18.81 -5.68 13.36
CA LEU A 43 18.74 -4.58 12.40
C LEU A 43 19.53 -3.39 12.93
N SER A 44 20.47 -2.89 12.13
CA SER A 44 21.33 -1.78 12.56
C SER A 44 20.55 -0.46 12.61
N ARG A 45 20.90 0.40 13.59
CA ARG A 45 20.33 1.74 13.72
C ARG A 45 20.42 2.55 12.43
N GLU A 46 21.55 2.44 11.72
CA GLU A 46 21.79 3.20 10.48
C GLU A 46 20.82 2.81 9.37
N ILE A 47 20.63 1.50 9.15
CA ILE A 47 19.66 0.99 8.17
C ILE A 47 18.27 1.46 8.55
N MET A 48 17.86 1.30 9.81
CA MET A 48 16.52 1.71 10.27
C MET A 48 16.26 3.20 10.04
N LYS A 49 17.27 4.05 10.29
CA LYS A 49 17.15 5.49 10.06
C LYS A 49 17.03 5.82 8.57
N ILE A 50 17.88 5.24 7.72
CA ILE A 50 17.88 5.51 6.26
C ILE A 50 16.60 4.95 5.62
N HIS A 51 16.20 3.73 5.99
CA HIS A 51 15.02 3.05 5.48
C HIS A 51 13.74 3.83 5.81
N HIS A 52 13.62 4.34 7.03
CA HIS A 52 12.47 5.13 7.43
C HIS A 52 12.51 6.57 6.87
N GLN A 53 13.58 7.32 7.11
CA GLN A 53 13.63 8.76 6.81
C GLN A 53 13.90 9.09 5.35
N ASN A 54 14.49 8.17 4.59
CA ASN A 54 14.78 8.37 3.17
C ASN A 54 13.87 7.51 2.30
N HIS A 55 13.93 6.18 2.41
CA HIS A 55 13.19 5.31 1.49
C HIS A 55 11.67 5.41 1.66
N HIS A 56 11.15 5.20 2.88
CA HIS A 56 9.71 5.32 3.12
C HIS A 56 9.20 6.74 2.82
N LYS A 57 9.95 7.76 3.26
CA LYS A 57 9.64 9.18 2.96
C LYS A 57 9.54 9.46 1.46
N THR A 58 10.48 8.94 0.66
CA THR A 58 10.48 9.12 -0.79
C THR A 58 9.25 8.50 -1.45
N TYR A 59 8.84 7.30 -1.01
CA TYR A 59 7.59 6.69 -1.50
C TYR A 59 6.38 7.58 -1.21
N ILE A 60 6.29 8.14 0.00
CA ILE A 60 5.19 9.04 0.38
C ILE A 60 5.18 10.32 -0.45
N GLU A 61 6.32 10.98 -0.62
CA GLU A 61 6.43 12.22 -1.39
C GLU A 61 5.99 12.00 -2.86
N ASN A 62 6.48 10.93 -3.47
CA ASN A 62 6.13 10.57 -4.86
C ASN A 62 4.68 10.10 -4.99
N TYR A 63 4.16 9.39 -3.99
CA TYR A 63 2.75 8.99 -3.94
C TYR A 63 1.84 10.23 -3.89
N ASN A 64 2.13 11.18 -3.00
CA ASN A 64 1.38 12.43 -2.87
C ASN A 64 1.44 13.27 -4.16
N LYS A 65 2.61 13.36 -4.80
CA LYS A 65 2.76 14.00 -6.12
C LYS A 65 1.87 13.33 -7.18
N THR A 66 1.86 12.00 -7.21
CA THR A 66 1.05 11.21 -8.14
C THR A 66 -0.45 11.42 -7.89
N LEU A 67 -0.89 11.45 -6.63
CA LEU A 67 -2.29 11.72 -6.27
C LEU A 67 -2.74 13.11 -6.73
N ASN A 68 -1.91 14.14 -6.58
CA ASN A 68 -2.23 15.49 -7.05
C ASN A 68 -2.38 15.55 -8.59
N GLN A 69 -1.50 14.84 -9.32
CA GLN A 69 -1.61 14.72 -10.78
C GLN A 69 -2.86 13.94 -11.18
N LEU A 70 -3.17 12.87 -10.46
CA LEU A 70 -4.36 12.05 -10.71
C LEU A 70 -5.64 12.85 -10.47
N ARG A 71 -5.70 13.62 -9.39
CA ARG A 71 -6.83 14.53 -9.10
C ARG A 71 -7.06 15.51 -10.25
N THR A 72 -5.98 16.10 -10.77
CA THR A 72 -6.06 17.02 -11.91
C THR A 72 -6.55 16.31 -13.17
N ALA A 73 -6.04 15.11 -13.46
CA ALA A 73 -6.44 14.33 -14.62
C ALA A 73 -7.92 13.91 -14.55
N VAL A 74 -8.39 13.46 -13.38
CA VAL A 74 -9.80 13.12 -13.13
C VAL A 74 -10.71 14.33 -13.30
N ALA A 75 -10.33 15.50 -12.75
CA ALA A 75 -11.11 16.73 -12.89
C ALA A 75 -11.24 17.21 -14.35
N LYS A 76 -10.27 16.87 -15.20
CA LYS A 76 -10.25 17.20 -16.63
C LYS A 76 -10.81 16.09 -17.53
N ASP A 77 -11.24 14.96 -16.95
CA ASP A 77 -11.59 13.74 -17.68
C ASP A 77 -10.50 13.22 -18.63
N ASP A 78 -9.23 13.44 -18.27
CA ASP A 78 -8.05 13.02 -19.05
C ASP A 78 -7.73 11.54 -18.78
N ILE A 79 -8.45 10.66 -19.49
CA ILE A 79 -8.32 9.21 -19.34
C ILE A 79 -6.91 8.72 -19.67
N ALA A 80 -6.26 9.29 -20.69
CA ALA A 80 -4.91 8.88 -21.08
C ALA A 80 -3.91 9.17 -19.95
N LYS A 81 -4.01 10.34 -19.33
CA LYS A 81 -3.16 10.69 -18.19
C LYS A 81 -3.44 9.82 -16.97
N ILE A 82 -4.71 9.56 -16.66
CA ILE A 82 -5.11 8.65 -15.56
C ILE A 82 -4.42 7.29 -15.72
N ILE A 83 -4.51 6.69 -16.91
CA ILE A 83 -3.89 5.38 -17.21
C ILE A 83 -2.36 5.47 -17.05
N SER A 84 -1.74 6.52 -17.57
CA SER A 84 -0.27 6.71 -17.50
C SER A 84 0.26 6.84 -16.07
N LEU A 85 -0.56 7.31 -15.12
CA LEU A 85 -0.19 7.49 -13.71
C LEU A 85 -0.27 6.19 -12.91
N GLY A 86 -0.97 5.17 -13.43
CA GLY A 86 -1.19 3.89 -12.75
C GLY A 86 0.10 3.22 -12.21
N PRO A 87 1.17 3.09 -13.01
CA PRO A 87 2.43 2.50 -12.53
C PRO A 87 3.05 3.26 -11.37
N ALA A 88 3.10 4.60 -11.43
CA ALA A 88 3.65 5.44 -10.36
C ALA A 88 2.79 5.37 -9.09
N LEU A 89 1.46 5.32 -9.24
CA LEU A 89 0.52 5.18 -8.13
C LEU A 89 0.73 3.83 -7.43
N LYS A 90 0.81 2.74 -8.20
CA LYS A 90 1.04 1.39 -7.69
C LYS A 90 2.39 1.28 -6.99
N PHE A 91 3.46 1.78 -7.61
CA PHE A 91 4.81 1.65 -7.07
C PHE A 91 4.98 2.43 -5.76
N ASN A 92 4.61 3.71 -5.75
CA ASN A 92 4.81 4.56 -4.58
C ASN A 92 3.76 4.30 -3.49
N GLY A 93 2.51 4.07 -3.87
CA GLY A 93 1.45 3.69 -2.94
C GLY A 93 1.70 2.32 -2.31
N GLY A 94 2.09 1.33 -3.12
CA GLY A 94 2.51 0.02 -2.62
C GLY A 94 3.75 0.11 -1.73
N GLY A 95 4.73 0.93 -2.09
CA GLY A 95 5.89 1.24 -1.25
C GLY A 95 5.48 1.78 0.12
N HIS A 96 4.61 2.79 0.17
CA HIS A 96 4.10 3.33 1.42
C HIS A 96 3.34 2.31 2.28
N ILE A 97 2.43 1.53 1.67
CA ILE A 97 1.65 0.50 2.36
C ILE A 97 2.59 -0.57 2.96
N ASN A 98 3.49 -1.12 2.14
CA ASN A 98 4.38 -2.20 2.57
C ASN A 98 5.31 -1.74 3.70
N HIS A 99 5.84 -0.51 3.64
CA HIS A 99 6.68 0.01 4.71
C HIS A 99 5.90 0.28 5.98
N SER A 100 4.67 0.80 5.88
CA SER A 100 3.82 1.01 7.06
C SER A 100 3.54 -0.31 7.78
N ILE A 101 3.19 -1.36 7.03
CA ILE A 101 3.04 -2.72 7.58
C ILE A 101 4.35 -3.23 8.17
N PHE A 102 5.48 -3.06 7.46
CA PHE A 102 6.79 -3.50 7.93
C PHE A 102 7.13 -2.93 9.31
N TRP A 103 6.94 -1.62 9.51
CA TRP A 103 7.19 -0.98 10.81
C TRP A 103 6.29 -1.51 11.92
N ASP A 104 5.01 -1.76 11.63
CA ASP A 104 4.05 -2.30 12.60
C ASP A 104 4.32 -3.77 12.97
N THR A 105 4.99 -4.53 12.08
CA THR A 105 5.35 -5.92 12.33
C THR A 105 6.65 -6.11 13.13
N LEU A 106 7.43 -5.04 13.31
CA LEU A 106 8.69 -5.11 14.04
C LEU A 106 8.49 -4.75 15.51
N THR A 107 9.20 -5.46 16.38
CA THR A 107 9.17 -5.23 17.82
C THR A 107 10.54 -5.56 18.43
N PRO A 108 11.03 -4.76 19.38
CA PRO A 108 12.25 -5.08 20.13
C PRO A 108 12.04 -6.24 21.11
N GLN A 109 10.78 -6.58 21.45
CA GLN A 109 10.45 -7.72 22.29
C GLN A 109 9.85 -8.85 21.45
N SER A 110 10.41 -10.05 21.60
CA SER A 110 9.82 -11.25 21.02
C SER A 110 8.48 -11.56 21.68
N THR A 111 7.46 -11.79 20.85
CA THR A 111 6.12 -12.19 21.29
C THR A 111 5.74 -13.53 20.65
N LYS A 112 4.83 -14.25 21.29
CA LYS A 112 4.22 -15.45 20.69
C LYS A 112 2.99 -15.03 19.88
N PRO A 113 2.68 -15.75 18.79
CA PRO A 113 1.40 -15.60 18.10
C PRO A 113 0.22 -15.68 19.08
N SER A 114 -0.86 -14.97 18.78
CA SER A 114 -2.13 -15.15 19.49
C SER A 114 -2.62 -16.59 19.33
N LYS A 115 -3.49 -17.07 20.23
CA LYS A 115 -4.03 -18.45 20.15
C LYS A 115 -4.69 -18.74 18.80
N ASP A 116 -5.42 -17.77 18.25
CA ASP A 116 -6.11 -17.93 16.96
C ASP A 116 -5.12 -17.98 15.80
N LEU A 117 -4.07 -17.15 15.83
CA LEU A 117 -3.01 -17.17 14.82
C LEU A 117 -2.18 -18.46 14.90
N ASP A 118 -1.84 -18.92 16.10
CA ASP A 118 -1.11 -20.16 16.31
C ASP A 118 -1.89 -21.37 15.78
N LYS A 119 -3.21 -21.42 16.06
CA LYS A 119 -4.11 -22.43 15.49
C LYS A 119 -4.11 -22.39 13.96
N ALA A 120 -4.18 -21.20 13.36
CA ALA A 120 -4.13 -21.05 11.91
C ALA A 120 -2.79 -21.49 11.32
N LEU A 121 -1.66 -21.22 12.00
CA LEU A 121 -0.34 -21.67 11.58
C LEU A 121 -0.23 -23.20 11.60
N ILE A 122 -0.71 -23.83 12.67
CA ILE A 122 -0.73 -25.30 12.78
C ILE A 122 -1.59 -25.93 11.69
N GLN A 123 -2.79 -25.37 11.45
CA GLN A 123 -3.71 -25.90 10.44
C GLN A 123 -3.16 -25.83 9.01
N ASN A 124 -2.48 -24.74 8.66
CA ASN A 124 -2.04 -24.50 7.27
C ASN A 124 -0.60 -24.91 7.00
N PHE A 125 0.26 -24.90 8.01
CA PHE A 125 1.71 -25.12 7.86
C PHE A 125 2.24 -26.21 8.79
N GLY A 126 1.41 -26.82 9.63
CA GLY A 126 1.81 -27.83 10.62
C GLY A 126 2.41 -27.23 11.89
N SER A 127 3.25 -26.20 11.79
CA SER A 127 3.78 -25.44 12.93
C SER A 127 4.27 -24.04 12.53
N CYS A 128 4.48 -23.16 13.53
CA CYS A 128 5.10 -21.85 13.32
C CYS A 128 6.53 -21.96 12.77
N ASP A 129 7.31 -22.96 13.19
CA ASP A 129 8.67 -23.15 12.69
C ASP A 129 8.71 -23.66 11.25
N GLU A 130 7.74 -24.50 10.86
CA GLU A 130 7.62 -24.94 9.47
C GLU A 130 7.16 -23.80 8.56
N PHE A 131 6.23 -22.96 9.03
CA PHE A 131 5.88 -21.72 8.34
C PHE A 131 7.10 -20.83 8.08
N LYS A 132 7.96 -20.62 9.10
CA LYS A 132 9.19 -19.81 8.95
C LYS A 132 10.14 -20.39 7.89
N LYS A 133 10.27 -21.72 7.80
CA LYS A 133 11.12 -22.36 6.79
C LYS A 133 10.61 -22.17 5.37
N GLN A 134 9.29 -22.14 5.17
CA GLN A 134 8.69 -21.92 3.85
C GLN A 134 8.75 -20.45 3.42
N LEU A 135 8.76 -19.52 4.39
CA LEU A 135 8.82 -18.09 4.14
C LEU A 135 10.23 -17.58 3.84
N ALA A 136 11.25 -18.20 4.44
CA ALA A 136 12.66 -17.82 4.31
C ALA A 136 13.25 -18.19 2.94
#